data_AF-A0A943UD88-F1
#
_entry.id   AF-A0A943UD88-F1
#
_cell.length_a   1.000
_cell.length_b   1.000
_cell.length_c   1.000
_cell.angle_alpha   90.00
_cell.angle_beta   90.00
_cell.angle_gamma   90.00
#
_symmetry.space_group_name_H-M   'P 1'
#
loop_
_entity.id
_entity.type
_entity.pdbx_description
1 polymer ?
#
loop_
_entity_poly.entity_id
_entity_poly.type
_entity_poly.pdbx_seq_one_letter_code
_entity_poly.pdbx_strand_id
1 'polypeptide(L)' 'MAFSLFLQLYGCAETCERARALLENLPQIRRIDGKNTRLLLLLSSPISEGEFLSVLRKSGISGFSFYR' A
#
# COMPACT_ATOMS: atom_id res chain seq x y z
N MET A 1 -17.98 -5.07 -6.52
CA MET A 1 -16.91 -5.91 -5.93
C MET A 1 -15.84 -4.96 -5.42
N ALA A 2 -15.49 -5.02 -4.13
CA ALA A 2 -14.40 -4.23 -3.56
C ALA A 2 -13.16 -5.13 -3.47
N PHE A 3 -12.02 -4.64 -3.96
CA PHE A 3 -10.76 -5.38 -3.90
C PHE A 3 -10.00 -4.92 -2.67
N SER A 4 -9.77 -5.81 -1.71
CA SER A 4 -8.99 -5.53 -0.51
C SER A 4 -7.62 -6.20 -0.60
N LEU A 5 -6.57 -5.50 -0.20
CA LEU A 5 -5.21 -6.00 -0.16
C LEU A 5 -4.56 -5.60 1.15
N PHE A 6 -3.92 -6.55 1.84
CA PHE A 6 -3.20 -6.25 3.06
C PHE A 6 -1.74 -5.97 2.74
N LEU A 7 -1.23 -4.87 3.28
CA LEU A 7 0.15 -4.44 3.16
C LEU A 7 0.74 -4.29 4.56
N GLN A 8 1.80 -5.05 4.82
CA GLN A 8 2.63 -4.90 5.99
C GLN A 8 3.93 -4.19 5.60
N LEU A 9 4.11 -2.98 6.12
CA LEU A 9 5.32 -2.18 5.99
C LEU A 9 6.29 -2.53 7.12
N TYR A 10 7.57 -2.64 6.79
CA TYR A 10 8.67 -2.86 7.72
C TYR A 10 9.59 -1.65 7.68
N GLY A 11 9.86 -1.07 8.85
CA GLY A 11 10.71 0.11 8.99
C GLY A 11 10.27 1.02 10.13
N CYS A 12 10.88 2.20 10.20
CA CYS A 12 10.52 3.23 11.16
C CYS A 12 9.13 3.82 10.89
N ALA A 13 8.52 4.43 11.91
CA ALA A 13 7.21 5.04 11.82
C ALA A 13 7.13 6.12 10.71
N GLU A 14 8.16 6.95 10.57
CA GLU A 14 8.27 7.93 9.48
C GLU A 14 8.21 7.30 8.09
N THR A 15 8.94 6.20 7.86
CA THR A 15 8.93 5.48 6.59
C THR A 15 7.55 4.88 6.32
N CYS A 16 6.89 4.36 7.35
CA CYS A 16 5.55 3.80 7.23
C CYS A 16 4.50 4.86 6.91
N GLU A 17 4.59 6.03 7.55
CA GLU A 17 3.69 7.15 7.31
C GLU A 17 3.88 7.73 5.90
N ARG A 18 5.14 7.88 5.46
CA ARG A 18 5.45 8.34 4.11
C ARG A 18 4.94 7.36 3.05
N ALA A 19 5.12 6.06 3.28
CA ALA A 19 4.59 5.01 2.42
C ALA A 19 3.04 5.05 2.38
N ARG A 20 2.38 5.24 3.52
CA ARG A 20 0.93 5.41 3.59
C ARG A 20 0.45 6.62 2.79
N ALA A 21 1.09 7.78 2.94
CA ALA A 21 0.73 8.99 2.21
C ALA A 21 0.91 8.84 0.69
N LEU A 22 1.96 8.12 0.26
CA LEU A 22 2.19 7.79 -1.14
C LEU A 22 1.09 6.89 -1.70
N LEU A 23 0.70 5.87 -0.93
CA LEU A 23 -0.38 4.96 -1.28
C LEU A 23 -1.73 5.68 -1.33
N GLU A 24 -2.00 6.60 -0.42
CA GLU A 24 -3.27 7.34 -0.38
C GLU A 24 -3.42 8.28 -1.58
N ASN A 25 -2.30 8.77 -2.13
CA ASN A 25 -2.27 9.54 -3.36
C ASN A 25 -2.46 8.70 -4.64
N LEU A 26 -2.47 7.36 -4.55
CA LEU A 26 -2.69 6.54 -5.73
C LEU A 26 -4.18 6.55 -6.11
N PRO A 27 -4.53 6.89 -7.36
CA PRO A 27 -5.93 6.94 -7.81
C PRO A 27 -6.64 5.58 -7.75
N GLN A 28 -5.87 4.51 -7.60
CA GLN A 28 -6.29 3.12 -7.56
C GLN A 28 -6.73 2.71 -6.15
N ILE A 29 -6.24 3.43 -5.13
CA ILE A 29 -6.56 3.21 -3.74
C ILE A 29 -7.76 4.09 -3.40
N ARG A 30 -8.84 3.42 -3.03
CA ARG A 30 -10.07 4.05 -2.57
C ARG A 30 -9.99 4.47 -1.11
N ARG A 31 -9.36 3.63 -0.29
CA ARG A 31 -9.23 3.85 1.15
C ARG A 31 -8.06 3.04 1.70
N ILE A 32 -7.40 3.58 2.71
CA ILE A 32 -6.42 2.86 3.51
C ILE A 32 -6.96 2.78 4.94
N ASP A 33 -7.10 1.56 5.43
CA ASP A 33 -7.42 1.27 6.83
C ASP A 33 -6.19 0.68 7.52
N GLY A 34 -6.14 0.65 8.85
CA GLY A 34 -4.97 0.15 9.59
C GLY A 34 -4.03 1.23 10.18
N LYS A 35 -3.13 0.76 11.05
CA LYS A 35 -2.31 1.60 11.93
C LYS A 35 -0.85 1.14 11.89
N ASN A 36 0.08 2.10 11.88
CA ASN A 36 1.53 1.90 11.88
C ASN A 36 2.01 1.06 10.67
N THR A 37 2.32 -0.20 10.92
CA THR A 37 2.99 -1.11 10.00
C THR A 37 2.03 -2.01 9.24
N ARG A 38 0.76 -2.09 9.64
CA ARG A 38 -0.25 -2.91 8.94
C ARG A 38 -1.32 -2.01 8.35
N LEU A 39 -1.40 -2.02 7.03
CA LEU A 39 -2.32 -1.24 6.23
C LEU A 39 -3.22 -2.20 5.43
N LEU A 40 -4.51 -1.94 5.45
CA LEU A 40 -5.51 -2.56 4.60
C LEU A 40 -5.85 -1.57 3.49
N LEU A 41 -5.53 -1.94 2.26
CA LEU A 41 -5.75 -1.14 1.08
C LEU A 41 -7.04 -1.60 0.41
N LEU A 42 -8.02 -0.70 0.35
CA LEU A 42 -9.22 -0.87 -0.45
C LEU A 42 -8.95 -0.25 -1.82
N LEU A 43 -8.97 -1.08 -2.84
CA LEU A 43 -8.75 -0.70 -4.23
C LEU A 43 -10.09 -0.44 -4.93
N SER A 44 -10.15 0.62 -5.72
CA SER A 44 -11.32 0.95 -6.56
C SER A 44 -11.42 0.06 -7.79
N SER A 45 -10.28 -0.44 -8.28
CA SER A 45 -10.18 -1.26 -9.49
C SER A 45 -9.27 -2.46 -9.26
N PRO A 46 -9.47 -3.57 -10.00
CA PRO A 46 -8.54 -4.70 -9.96
C PRO A 46 -7.22 -4.27 -10.58
N ILE A 47 -6.23 -3.98 -9.74
CA ILE A 47 -4.86 -3.78 -10.18
C ILE A 47 -4.10 -5.12 -10.10
N SER A 48 -3.21 -5.37 -11.04
CA SER A 48 -2.27 -6.48 -10.93
C SER A 48 -1.25 -6.21 -9.83
N GLU A 49 -0.97 -7.22 -9.01
CA GLU A 49 0.02 -7.13 -7.93
C GLU A 49 1.39 -6.63 -8.42
N GLY A 50 1.79 -7.04 -9.64
CA GLY A 50 3.02 -6.58 -10.29
C GLY A 50 3.06 -5.08 -10.59
N GLU A 51 1.96 -4.49 -11.03
CA GLU A 51 1.85 -3.04 -11.28
C GLU A 51 1.94 -2.27 -9.95
N PHE A 52 1.23 -2.76 -8.93
CA PHE A 52 1.28 -2.16 -7.60
C PHE A 52 2.67 -2.24 -6.96
N LEU A 53 3.34 -3.38 -7.11
CA LEU A 53 4.74 -3.58 -6.70
C LEU A 53 5.70 -2.62 -7.40
N SER A 54 5.51 -2.43 -8.71
CA SER A 54 6.32 -1.52 -9.51
C SER A 54 6.18 -0.08 -9.06
N VAL A 55 4.94 0.35 -8.74
CA VAL A 55 4.66 1.67 -8.17
C VAL A 55 5.30 1.82 -6.79
N LEU A 56 5.12 0.86 -5.88
CA LEU A 56 5.73 0.86 -4.55
C LEU A 56 7.26 0.95 -4.61
N ARG A 57 7.88 0.17 -5.51
CA ARG A 57 9.33 0.21 -5.76
C ARG A 57 9.79 1.56 -6.30
N LYS A 58 9.06 2.13 -7.28
CA LYS A 58 9.37 3.48 -7.82
C LYS A 58 9.25 4.57 -6.77
N SER A 59 8.34 4.42 -5.81
CA SER A 59 8.19 5.34 -4.69
C SER A 59 9.30 5.23 -3.63
N GLY A 60 10.25 4.29 -3.78
CA GLY A 60 11.36 4.11 -2.85
C GLY A 60 11.00 3.37 -1.56
N ILE A 61 9.77 2.83 -1.47
CA ILE A 61 9.34 2.05 -0.31
C ILE A 61 10.06 0.71 -0.39
N SER A 62 10.99 0.48 0.53
CA SER A 62 11.81 -0.73 0.61
C SER A 62 11.51 -1.42 1.93
N GLY A 63 11.09 -2.70 1.89
CA GLY A 63 10.69 -3.46 3.07
C GLY A 63 9.18 -3.49 3.29
N PHE A 64 8.46 -4.22 2.44
CA PHE A 64 7.03 -4.45 2.62
C PHE A 64 6.67 -5.88 2.23
N SER A 65 5.68 -6.46 2.91
CA SER A 65 5.00 -7.68 2.51
C SER A 65 3.57 -7.34 2.18
N PHE A 66 3.07 -7.86 1.07
CA PHE A 66 1.65 -7.83 0.77
C PHE A 66 1.10 -9.26 0.84
N TYR A 67 -0.15 -9.39 1.27
CA TYR A 67 -0.90 -10.64 1.23
C TYR A 67 -2.35 -10.33 0.86
N ARG A 68 -2.96 -11.26 0.14
CA ARG A 68 -4.26 -11.08 -0.52
C ARG A 68 -5.37 -11.79 0.22
#